data_AF-A0A6P6MSB4-F1
#
_entry.id   AF-A0A6P6MSB4-F1
#
_cell.length_a   1.000
_cell.length_b   1.000
_cell.length_c   1.000
_cell.angle_alpha   90.00
_cell.angle_beta   90.00
_cell.angle_gamma   90.00
#
_symmetry.space_group_name_H-M   'P 1'
#
loop_
_entity.id
_entity.type
_entity.pdbx_description
1 polymer ?
#
loop_
_entity_poly.entity_id
_entity_poly.type
_entity_poly.pdbx_seq_one_letter_code
_entity_poly.pdbx_strand_id
1 'polypeptide(L)'
;MFTPYFEVCDSEGISAVRIQGSCCNTRCLSEQELKVVSSIGENIGCIWKRWPGYNEECNMDHEYFGLDVPQGMNLNTKVLLIAAAFLLNHMFFEMS
;
A
#
# COMPACT_ATOMS: atom_id res chain seq x y z
N MET A 1 -0.42 19.71 6.23
CA MET A 1 -0.75 18.34 6.68
C MET A 1 0.11 17.41 5.84
N PHE A 2 1.00 16.62 6.43
CA PHE A 2 1.92 15.77 5.67
C PHE A 2 1.23 14.44 5.36
N THR A 3 0.79 14.27 4.12
CA THR A 3 0.36 12.98 3.59
C THR A 3 1.58 12.22 3.06
N PRO A 4 1.72 10.92 3.36
CA PRO A 4 2.82 10.13 2.83
C PRO A 4 2.76 10.13 1.31
N TYR A 5 3.90 10.43 0.71
CA TYR A 5 4.12 10.46 -0.72
C TYR A 5 5.41 9.69 -1.00
N PHE A 6 5.29 8.62 -1.77
CA PHE A 6 6.42 7.78 -2.15
C PHE A 6 6.47 7.66 -3.66
N GLU A 7 7.67 7.74 -4.22
CA GLU A 7 7.90 7.44 -5.63
C GLU A 7 8.44 6.02 -5.73
N VAL A 8 7.81 5.24 -6.60
CA VAL A 8 8.25 3.89 -6.93
C VAL A 8 9.06 4.01 -8.22
N CYS A 9 10.37 3.93 -8.08
CA CYS A 9 11.29 4.08 -9.20
C CYS A 9 11.75 2.73 -9.75
N ASP A 10 12.06 2.69 -11.03
CA ASP A 10 12.77 1.58 -11.64
C ASP A 10 14.28 1.60 -11.31
N SER A 11 15.03 0.68 -11.91
CA SER A 11 16.47 0.56 -11.71
C SER A 11 17.28 1.76 -12.21
N GLU A 12 16.72 2.57 -13.10
CA GLU A 12 17.35 3.80 -13.61
C GLU A 12 16.99 5.02 -12.74
N GLY A 13 16.16 4.83 -11.72
CA GLY A 13 15.69 5.89 -10.84
C GLY A 13 14.52 6.68 -11.42
N ILE A 14 13.92 6.23 -12.52
CA ILE A 14 12.78 6.89 -13.16
C ILE A 14 11.50 6.47 -12.43
N SER A 15 10.67 7.45 -12.04
CA SER A 15 9.40 7.19 -11.35
C SER A 15 8.42 6.45 -12.26
N ALA A 16 8.08 5.21 -11.90
CA ALA A 16 7.08 4.41 -12.59
C ALA A 16 5.67 4.77 -12.14
N VAL A 17 5.46 4.88 -10.82
CA VAL A 17 4.19 5.24 -10.17
C VAL A 17 4.46 5.95 -8.85
N ARG A 18 3.42 6.60 -8.31
CA ARG A 18 3.44 7.26 -6.99
C ARG A 18 2.53 6.52 -6.04
N ILE A 19 2.85 6.51 -4.76
CA ILE A 19 1.98 6.00 -3.70
C ILE A 19 1.62 7.17 -2.78
N GLN A 20 0.33 7.36 -2.55
CA GLN A 20 -0.21 8.45 -1.74
C GLN A 20 -1.17 7.93 -0.68
N GLY A 21 -1.03 8.37 0.56
CA GLY A 21 -1.86 7.91 1.67
C GLY A 21 -2.57 9.02 2.43
N SER A 22 -3.40 8.60 3.40
CA SER A 22 -3.94 9.49 4.43
C SER A 22 -2.83 10.03 5.32
N CYS A 23 -3.06 11.17 5.96
CA CYS A 23 -2.07 11.85 6.80
C CYS A 23 -1.68 11.08 8.07
N CYS A 24 -2.44 10.07 8.46
CA CYS A 24 -2.32 9.40 9.75
C CYS A 24 -2.34 7.88 9.59
N ASN A 25 -1.39 7.31 8.83
CA ASN A 25 -1.23 5.88 8.82
C ASN A 25 -0.64 5.44 10.17
N THR A 26 -1.40 4.68 10.96
CA THR A 26 -0.97 4.20 12.28
C THR A 26 -1.39 2.75 12.44
N ARG A 27 -0.65 1.96 13.23
CA ARG A 27 -0.97 0.56 13.48
C ARG A 27 -2.43 0.31 13.90
N CYS A 28 -2.95 1.18 14.78
CA CYS A 28 -4.25 1.00 15.44
C CYS A 28 -5.46 1.19 14.53
N LEU A 29 -5.29 1.69 13.30
CA LEU A 29 -6.38 1.81 12.34
C LEU A 29 -6.65 0.46 11.66
N SER A 30 -7.86 -0.07 11.87
CA SER A 30 -8.31 -1.36 11.34
C SER A 30 -8.34 -1.40 9.81
N GLU A 31 -8.68 -0.29 9.17
CA GLU A 31 -8.72 -0.17 7.71
C GLU A 31 -7.89 1.03 7.25
N GLN A 32 -6.98 0.79 6.31
CA GLN A 32 -6.13 1.82 5.72
C GLN A 32 -5.89 1.55 4.24
N GLU A 33 -5.85 2.61 3.44
CA GLU A 33 -5.57 2.54 2.01
C GLU A 33 -4.53 3.57 1.59
N LEU A 34 -3.60 3.09 0.76
CA LEU A 34 -2.58 3.86 0.07
C LEU A 34 -2.88 3.76 -1.44
N LYS A 35 -3.19 4.88 -2.07
CA LYS A 35 -3.50 4.94 -3.50
C LYS A 35 -2.22 4.81 -4.32
N VAL A 36 -2.25 3.96 -5.33
CA VAL A 36 -1.25 3.93 -6.40
C VAL A 36 -1.72 4.88 -7.49
N VAL A 37 -0.89 5.86 -7.81
CA VAL A 37 -1.21 6.99 -8.67
C VAL A 37 -0.26 7.03 -9.86
N SER A 38 -0.80 7.22 -11.07
CA SER A 38 -0.02 7.36 -12.29
C SER A 38 0.76 8.68 -12.32
N SER A 39 1.67 8.82 -13.28
CA SER A 39 2.42 10.07 -13.50
C SER A 39 1.52 11.28 -13.77
N ILE A 40 0.35 11.05 -14.38
CA ILE A 40 -0.67 12.07 -14.69
C ILE A 40 -1.70 12.27 -13.57
N GLY A 41 -1.58 11.58 -12.44
CA GLY A 41 -2.41 11.79 -11.25
C GLY A 41 -3.65 10.89 -11.15
N GLU A 42 -3.80 9.90 -12.01
CA GLU A 42 -4.94 8.98 -11.98
C GLU A 42 -4.73 7.85 -10.96
N ASN A 43 -5.79 7.48 -10.23
CA ASN A 43 -5.75 6.32 -9.36
C ASN A 43 -5.79 5.04 -10.22
N ILE A 44 -4.76 4.22 -10.10
CA ILE A 44 -4.55 3.01 -10.88
C ILE A 44 -4.36 1.77 -9.99
N GLY A 45 -4.70 1.86 -8.71
CA GLY A 45 -4.62 0.74 -7.77
C GLY A 45 -4.54 1.20 -6.33
N CYS A 46 -4.50 0.25 -5.41
CA CYS A 46 -4.28 0.54 -4.00
C CYS A 46 -3.51 -0.56 -3.28
N ILE A 47 -2.74 -0.15 -2.29
CA ILE A 47 -2.21 -1.01 -1.24
C ILE A 47 -3.09 -0.80 -0.02
N TRP A 48 -3.52 -1.86 0.65
CA TRP A 48 -4.48 -1.76 1.75
C TRP A 48 -4.15 -2.67 2.91
N LYS A 49 -4.56 -2.24 4.10
CA LYS A 49 -4.57 -3.01 5.35
C LYS A 49 -6.02 -3.13 5.82
N ARG A 50 -6.46 -4.34 6.16
CA ARG A 50 -7.81 -4.61 6.66
C ARG A 50 -7.78 -5.63 7.78
N TRP A 51 -8.32 -5.25 8.92
CA TRP A 51 -8.65 -6.18 9.99
C TRP A 51 -10.10 -6.66 9.82
N PRO A 52 -10.36 -7.97 9.69
CA PRO A 52 -11.71 -8.50 9.44
C PRO A 52 -12.69 -8.33 10.61
N GLY A 53 -12.23 -7.80 11.75
CA GLY A 53 -13.05 -7.57 12.93
C GLY A 53 -13.00 -8.71 13.94
N TYR A 54 -13.74 -8.58 15.03
CA TYR A 54 -13.83 -9.60 16.07
C TYR A 54 -14.67 -10.80 15.62
N ASN A 55 -14.21 -12.01 15.92
CA ASN A 55 -14.94 -13.26 15.73
C ASN A 55 -14.55 -14.23 16.87
N GLU A 56 -15.55 -14.84 17.51
CA GLU A 56 -15.37 -15.72 18.68
C GLU A 56 -14.91 -17.13 18.31
N GLU A 57 -15.08 -17.53 17.05
CA GLU A 57 -14.84 -18.90 16.59
C GLU A 57 -13.43 -19.09 15.99
N CYS A 58 -12.76 -18.01 15.60
CA CYS A 58 -11.47 -18.03 14.91
C CYS A 58 -10.55 -16.94 15.46
N ASN A 59 -9.23 -17.20 15.49
CA ASN A 59 -8.27 -16.17 15.87
C ASN A 59 -8.29 -15.04 14.84
N MET A 60 -8.73 -13.85 15.26
CA MET A 60 -8.81 -12.67 14.41
C MET A 60 -7.66 -11.68 14.67
N ASP A 61 -6.66 -11.98 15.49
CA ASP A 61 -5.55 -11.04 15.76
C ASP A 61 -4.66 -10.77 14.52
N HIS A 62 -4.98 -11.40 13.38
CA HIS A 62 -4.29 -11.20 12.12
C HIS A 62 -4.97 -10.13 11.26
N GLU A 63 -4.16 -9.22 10.76
CA GLU A 63 -4.57 -8.21 9.80
C GLU A 63 -4.15 -8.66 8.40
N TYR A 64 -4.97 -8.36 7.39
CA TYR A 64 -4.64 -8.63 6.01
C TYR A 64 -4.02 -7.40 5.37
N PHE A 65 -2.99 -7.65 4.56
CA PHE A 65 -2.35 -6.64 3.74
C PHE A 65 -2.38 -7.06 2.27
N GLY A 66 -2.79 -6.17 1.39
CA GLY A 66 -3.06 -6.49 -0.01
C GLY A 66 -2.68 -5.40 -0.99
N LEU A 67 -2.65 -5.78 -2.27
CA LEU A 67 -2.37 -4.91 -3.41
C LEU A 67 -3.39 -5.21 -4.51
N ASP A 68 -4.22 -4.22 -4.83
CA ASP A 68 -5.17 -4.28 -5.94
C ASP A 68 -4.64 -3.44 -7.10
N VAL A 69 -4.38 -4.08 -8.24
CA VAL A 69 -3.89 -3.43 -9.46
C VAL A 69 -4.57 -4.00 -10.72
N PRO A 70 -4.75 -3.21 -11.79
CA PRO A 70 -5.29 -3.67 -13.04
C PRO A 70 -4.51 -4.87 -13.62
N GLN A 71 -5.24 -5.80 -14.21
CA GLN A 71 -4.64 -6.97 -14.87
C GLN A 71 -3.62 -6.57 -15.95
N GLY A 72 -3.91 -5.52 -16.72
CA GLY A 72 -3.05 -5.01 -17.79
C GLY A 72 -1.84 -4.18 -17.34
N MET A 73 -1.63 -3.96 -16.04
CA MET A 73 -0.47 -3.22 -15.55
C MET A 73 0.85 -3.96 -15.89
N ASN A 74 1.87 -3.19 -16.26
CA ASN A 74 3.20 -3.70 -16.59
C ASN A 74 3.76 -4.59 -15.46
N LEU A 75 4.35 -5.73 -15.82
CA LEU A 75 4.86 -6.71 -14.85
C LEU A 75 5.94 -6.13 -13.93
N ASN A 76 6.85 -5.30 -14.44
CA ASN A 76 7.89 -4.67 -13.62
C ASN A 76 7.26 -3.72 -12.60
N THR A 77 6.26 -2.92 -13.00
CA THR A 77 5.53 -2.05 -12.05
C THR A 77 4.82 -2.87 -10.98
N LYS A 78 4.23 -4.02 -11.31
CA LYS A 78 3.62 -4.92 -10.32
C LYS A 78 4.64 -5.44 -9.31
N VAL A 79 5.80 -5.89 -9.78
CA VAL A 79 6.88 -6.38 -8.91
C VAL A 79 7.39 -5.26 -7.99
N LEU A 80 7.59 -4.06 -8.54
CA LEU A 80 7.98 -2.89 -7.75
C LEU A 80 6.93 -2.52 -6.70
N LEU A 81 5.64 -2.61 -7.04
CA LEU A 81 4.55 -2.36 -6.10
C LEU A 81 4.46 -3.42 -4.99
N ILE A 82 4.74 -4.68 -5.30
CA ILE A 82 4.85 -5.75 -4.28
C ILE A 82 6.03 -5.45 -3.33
N ALA A 83 7.18 -5.05 -3.87
CA ALA A 83 8.32 -4.66 -3.04
C ALA A 83 8.01 -3.44 -2.15
N ALA A 84 7.36 -2.42 -2.72
CA ALA A 84 6.91 -1.26 -1.97
C ALA A 84 5.90 -1.63 -0.88
N ALA A 85 4.98 -2.55 -1.17
CA ALA A 85 4.01 -3.06 -0.21
C ALA A 85 4.70 -3.68 1.02
N PHE A 86 5.74 -4.51 0.84
CA PHE A 86 6.51 -5.05 1.96
C PHE A 86 7.20 -3.96 2.80
N LEU A 87 7.81 -2.97 2.15
CA LEU A 87 8.47 -1.85 2.85
C LEU A 87 7.46 -1.01 3.64
N LEU A 88 6.32 -0.70 3.04
CA LEU A 88 5.26 0.08 3.69
C LEU A 88 4.66 -0.67 4.86
N ASN A 89 4.47 -1.99 4.74
CA ASN A 89 4.01 -2.82 5.84
C ASN A 89 4.98 -2.75 7.03
N HIS A 90 6.28 -2.86 6.74
CA HIS A 90 7.32 -2.75 7.75
C HIS A 90 7.35 -1.38 8.42
N MET A 91 7.31 -0.30 7.62
CA MET A 91 7.40 1.08 8.10
C MET A 91 6.22 1.53 8.96
N PHE A 92 5.00 1.13 8.62
CA PHE A 92 3.78 1.69 9.22
C PHE A 92 3.04 0.75 10.18
N PHE A 93 3.29 -0.56 10.14
CA PHE A 93 2.50 -1.54 10.90
C PHE A 93 3.33 -2.42 11.84
N GLU A 94 4.54 -2.82 11.43
CA GLU A 94 5.41 -3.67 12.26
C GLU A 94 6.35 -2.86 13.17
N MET A 95 6.92 -1.76 12.66
CA MET A 95 7.86 -0.90 13.42
C MET A 95 7.18 0.19 14.26
N SER A 96 5.86 0.17 14.34
CA SER A 96 5.01 1.17 15.01
C SER A 96 4.37 0.67 16.29
#